data_AF-A0A2P5ENZ5-F1
#
_entry.id   AF-A0A2P5ENZ5-F1
#
_cell.length_a   1.000
_cell.length_b   1.000
_cell.length_c   1.000
_cell.angle_alpha   90.00
_cell.angle_beta   90.00
_cell.angle_gamma   90.00
#
_symmetry.space_group_name_H-M   'P 1'
#
loop_
_entity.id
_entity.type
_entity.pdbx_description
1 polymer ?
#
loop_
_entity_poly.entity_id
_entity_poly.type
_entity_poly.pdbx_seq_one_letter_code
_entity_poly.pdbx_strand_id
1 'polypeptide(L)'
;MSIEELEQGKQWLKDTFYLIRCEDDSLPSIKWVLDLARAAVLRHGVRGLVIDPYNELDHQRPPSQTETEYVSQMLTKVKRFAQHHSCHVWFVAHPRQLHGWAGGPPNLYDISGSAHFINKCDNGIVVHRNRDPDAGPIDQVQIFVRKVRNKVAGTIGEAFLLYDRVTGQFIDVNDSSRG
;
A
#
# COMPACT_ATOMS: atom_id res chain seq x y z
N MET A 1 28.84 4.27 -5.51
CA MET A 1 27.95 5.09 -6.34
C MET A 1 28.74 6.25 -6.87
N SER A 2 28.91 6.34 -8.18
CA SER A 2 29.55 7.49 -8.83
C SER A 2 28.58 8.67 -8.89
N ILE A 3 29.11 9.88 -9.14
CA ILE A 3 28.28 11.08 -9.35
C ILE A 3 27.40 10.90 -10.59
N GLU A 4 27.91 10.22 -11.61
CA GLU A 4 27.16 9.95 -12.84
C GLU A 4 25.97 9.02 -12.59
N GLU A 5 26.17 7.93 -11.84
CA GLU A 5 25.08 7.02 -11.44
C GLU A 5 24.00 7.75 -10.64
N LEU A 6 24.39 8.69 -9.79
CA LEU A 6 23.46 9.51 -9.01
C LEU A 6 22.59 10.40 -9.91
N GLU A 7 23.19 11.09 -10.88
CA GLU A 7 22.44 11.99 -11.77
C GLU A 7 21.52 11.20 -12.73
N GLN A 8 21.99 10.06 -13.25
CA GLN A 8 21.16 9.15 -14.04
C GLN A 8 19.96 8.64 -13.23
N GLY A 9 20.18 8.27 -11.97
CA GLY A 9 19.11 7.84 -11.06
C GLY A 9 18.07 8.93 -10.80
N LYS A 10 18.50 10.18 -10.59
CA LYS A 10 17.58 11.32 -10.44
C LYS A 10 16.72 11.56 -11.68
N GLN A 11 17.32 11.49 -12.85
CA GLN A 11 16.59 11.68 -14.11
C GLN A 11 15.57 10.55 -14.31
N TRP A 12 15.97 9.29 -14.08
CA TRP A 12 15.06 8.16 -14.13
C TRP A 12 13.87 8.30 -13.17
N LEU A 13 14.12 8.75 -11.92
CA LEU A 13 13.06 9.00 -10.95
C LEU A 13 12.05 10.05 -11.45
N LYS A 14 12.55 11.15 -12.03
CA LYS A 14 11.72 12.23 -12.57
C LYS A 14 10.85 11.77 -13.74
N ASP A 15 11.37 10.89 -14.58
CA ASP A 15 10.65 10.40 -15.76
C ASP A 15 9.68 9.25 -15.44
N THR A 16 9.89 8.57 -14.31
CA THR A 16 9.13 7.37 -13.93
C THR A 16 8.02 7.67 -12.91
N PHE A 17 8.28 8.56 -11.95
CA PHE A 17 7.37 8.81 -10.82
C PHE A 17 6.72 10.19 -10.92
N TYR A 18 5.39 10.20 -10.89
CA TYR A 18 4.57 11.40 -10.88
C TYR A 18 3.92 11.53 -9.50
N LEU A 19 4.40 12.50 -8.71
CA LEU A 19 3.89 12.75 -7.37
C LEU A 19 2.59 13.54 -7.44
N ILE A 20 1.54 13.01 -6.80
CA ILE A 20 0.28 13.73 -6.55
C ILE A 20 0.33 14.22 -5.11
N ARG A 21 0.43 15.54 -4.92
CA ARG A 21 0.43 16.17 -3.60
C ARG A 21 -0.72 17.16 -3.52
N CYS A 22 -1.46 17.12 -2.41
CA CYS A 22 -2.42 18.16 -2.09
C CYS A 22 -1.65 19.22 -1.30
N GLU A 23 -1.42 20.39 -1.90
CA GLU A 23 -0.67 21.50 -1.28
C GLU A 23 -1.60 22.46 -0.51
N ASP A 24 -2.92 22.28 -0.64
CA ASP A 24 -3.93 23.06 0.07
C ASP A 24 -4.15 22.54 1.50
N ASP A 25 -4.69 23.38 2.39
CA ASP A 25 -5.06 23.01 3.78
C ASP A 25 -6.21 21.97 3.87
N SER A 26 -6.74 21.50 2.74
CA SER A 26 -7.85 20.55 2.67
C SER A 26 -7.38 19.13 2.38
N LEU A 27 -7.99 18.14 3.05
CA LEU A 27 -7.72 16.73 2.76
C LEU A 27 -8.20 16.36 1.33
N PRO A 28 -7.42 15.58 0.56
CA PRO A 28 -7.81 15.19 -0.78
C PRO A 28 -8.91 14.11 -0.75
N SER A 29 -10.00 14.35 -1.47
CA SER A 29 -11.01 13.29 -1.68
C SER A 29 -10.50 12.20 -2.62
N ILE A 30 -11.04 10.97 -2.49
CA ILE A 30 -10.71 9.88 -3.42
C ILE A 30 -11.00 10.24 -4.88
N LYS A 31 -12.05 11.03 -5.13
CA LYS A 31 -12.42 11.43 -6.50
C LYS A 31 -11.31 12.28 -7.11
N TRP A 32 -10.82 13.26 -6.35
CA TRP A 32 -9.74 14.14 -6.78
C TRP A 32 -8.46 13.35 -7.10
N VAL A 33 -8.08 12.41 -6.22
CA VAL A 33 -6.92 11.53 -6.45
C VAL A 33 -7.07 10.75 -7.76
N LEU A 34 -8.22 10.12 -7.98
CA LEU A 34 -8.47 9.31 -9.18
C LEU A 34 -8.55 10.16 -10.46
N ASP A 35 -9.03 11.39 -10.39
CA ASP A 35 -9.07 12.32 -11.53
C ASP A 35 -7.65 12.75 -11.96
N LEU A 36 -6.76 13.02 -11.00
CA LEU A 36 -5.35 13.31 -11.28
C LEU A 36 -4.59 12.08 -11.77
N ALA A 37 -4.81 10.93 -11.14
CA ALA A 37 -4.23 9.67 -11.59
C ALA A 37 -4.67 9.35 -13.03
N ARG A 38 -5.94 9.57 -13.38
CA ARG A 38 -6.44 9.43 -14.75
C ARG A 38 -5.67 10.33 -15.72
N ALA A 39 -5.44 11.59 -15.35
CA ALA A 39 -4.66 12.50 -16.19
C ALA A 39 -3.22 11.99 -16.39
N ALA A 40 -2.58 11.45 -15.34
CA ALA A 40 -1.25 10.86 -15.43
C ALA A 40 -1.22 9.61 -16.32
N VAL A 41 -2.22 8.73 -16.23
CA VAL A 41 -2.36 7.59 -17.14
C VAL A 41 -2.46 8.05 -18.60
N LEU A 42 -3.33 9.02 -18.89
CA LEU A 42 -3.58 9.46 -20.26
C LEU A 42 -2.43 10.25 -20.87
N ARG A 43 -1.72 11.05 -20.07
CA ARG A 43 -0.63 11.92 -20.54
C ARG A 43 0.73 11.24 -20.56
N HIS A 44 0.99 10.38 -19.57
CA HIS A 44 2.32 9.81 -19.32
C HIS A 44 2.34 8.28 -19.40
N GLY A 45 1.21 7.63 -19.68
CA GLY A 45 1.14 6.17 -19.80
C GLY A 45 1.36 5.44 -18.47
N VAL A 46 1.15 6.11 -17.33
CA VAL A 46 1.31 5.52 -15.99
C VAL A 46 0.45 4.25 -15.86
N ARG A 47 1.05 3.18 -15.32
CA ARG A 47 0.38 1.87 -15.12
C ARG A 47 0.34 1.43 -13.66
N GLY A 48 0.88 2.23 -12.75
CA GLY A 48 0.86 2.00 -11.31
C GLY A 48 0.36 3.24 -10.57
N LEU A 49 -0.47 3.05 -9.56
CA LEU A 49 -0.90 4.09 -8.62
C LEU A 49 -0.68 3.58 -7.20
N VAL A 50 -0.04 4.36 -6.35
CA VAL A 50 0.11 4.09 -4.93
C VAL A 50 -0.66 5.16 -4.17
N ILE A 51 -1.63 4.74 -3.36
CA ILE A 51 -2.36 5.60 -2.43
C ILE A 51 -1.93 5.20 -1.03
N ASP A 52 -1.14 6.05 -0.38
CA ASP A 52 -0.54 5.80 0.93
C ASP A 52 -0.41 7.10 1.75
N PRO A 53 -1.05 7.20 2.94
CA PRO A 53 -1.99 6.25 3.54
C PRO A 53 -3.46 6.56 3.25
N TYR A 54 -4.33 5.54 3.27
CA TYR A 54 -5.80 5.67 3.20
C TYR A 54 -6.37 6.70 4.19
N ASN A 55 -5.76 6.80 5.38
CA ASN A 55 -6.25 7.63 6.48
C ASN A 55 -6.13 9.14 6.19
N GLU A 56 -5.27 9.55 5.25
CA GLU A 56 -5.08 10.97 4.87
C GLU A 56 -6.06 11.45 3.79
N LEU A 57 -6.95 10.58 3.31
CA LEU A 57 -8.05 11.00 2.45
C LEU A 57 -9.14 11.73 3.24
N ASP A 58 -9.86 12.61 2.56
CA ASP A 58 -11.07 13.20 3.13
C ASP A 58 -12.15 12.12 3.32
N HIS A 59 -12.59 11.94 4.56
CA HIS A 59 -13.64 10.98 4.97
C HIS A 59 -14.94 11.68 5.35
N GLN A 60 -15.12 12.96 4.98
CA GLN A 60 -16.39 13.65 5.10
C GLN A 60 -17.49 12.87 4.38
N ARG A 61 -18.58 12.63 5.12
CA ARG A 61 -19.72 11.84 4.68
C ARG A 61 -21.03 12.47 5.11
N PRO A 62 -22.11 12.33 4.33
CA PRO A 62 -23.44 12.72 4.77
C PRO A 62 -23.82 12.03 6.08
N PRO A 63 -24.63 12.65 6.97
CA PRO A 63 -25.03 12.05 8.23
C PRO A 63 -25.76 10.70 8.09
N SER A 64 -26.41 10.46 6.95
CA SER A 64 -27.10 9.20 6.65
C SER A 64 -26.19 8.08 6.15
N GLN A 65 -24.91 8.36 5.90
CA GLN A 65 -23.96 7.38 5.37
C GLN A 65 -23.04 6.86 6.48
N THR A 66 -23.03 5.54 6.65
CA THR A 66 -22.10 4.89 7.57
C THR A 66 -20.68 4.88 7.01
N GLU A 67 -19.69 4.75 7.89
CA GLU A 67 -18.29 4.59 7.47
C GLU A 67 -18.10 3.39 6.54
N THR A 68 -18.74 2.26 6.87
CA THR A 68 -18.65 1.04 6.08
C THR A 68 -19.18 1.24 4.66
N GLU A 69 -20.32 1.92 4.50
CA GLU A 69 -20.88 2.24 3.18
C GLU A 69 -19.97 3.18 2.39
N TYR A 70 -19.45 4.23 3.05
CA TYR A 70 -18.50 5.16 2.45
C TYR A 70 -17.25 4.43 1.92
N VAL A 71 -16.60 3.63 2.78
CA VAL A 71 -15.41 2.84 2.41
C VAL A 71 -15.72 1.87 1.27
N SER A 72 -16.89 1.23 1.30
CA SER A 72 -17.35 0.33 0.24
C SER A 72 -17.46 1.06 -1.11
N GLN A 73 -18.05 2.26 -1.13
CA GLN A 73 -18.20 3.08 -2.32
C GLN A 73 -16.84 3.59 -2.83
N MET A 74 -15.98 4.08 -1.94
CA MET A 74 -14.62 4.53 -2.24
C MET A 74 -13.81 3.41 -2.91
N LEU A 75 -13.73 2.22 -2.29
CA LEU A 75 -13.02 1.07 -2.84
C LEU A 75 -13.60 0.60 -4.17
N THR A 76 -14.90 0.78 -4.40
CA THR A 76 -15.53 0.49 -5.71
C THR A 76 -15.03 1.44 -6.79
N LYS A 77 -14.89 2.73 -6.48
CA LYS A 77 -14.31 3.73 -7.41
C LYS A 77 -12.86 3.38 -7.75
N VAL A 78 -12.05 3.03 -6.74
CA VAL A 78 -10.65 2.60 -6.93
C VAL A 78 -10.56 1.36 -7.81
N LYS A 79 -11.37 0.33 -7.52
CA LYS A 79 -11.37 -0.91 -8.33
C LYS A 79 -11.79 -0.65 -9.77
N ARG A 80 -12.82 0.18 -9.99
CA ARG A 80 -13.27 0.56 -11.34
C ARG A 80 -12.19 1.34 -12.08
N PHE A 81 -11.48 2.25 -11.41
CA PHE A 81 -10.34 2.96 -12.00
C PHE A 81 -9.26 1.98 -12.47
N ALA A 82 -8.84 1.05 -11.59
CA ALA A 82 -7.84 0.04 -11.91
C ALA A 82 -8.20 -0.77 -13.16
N GLN A 83 -9.46 -1.23 -13.24
CA GLN A 83 -9.98 -2.02 -14.36
C GLN A 83 -10.07 -1.19 -15.65
N HIS A 84 -10.65 0.01 -15.59
CA HIS A 84 -10.89 0.85 -16.76
C HIS A 84 -9.61 1.36 -17.40
N HIS A 85 -8.60 1.67 -16.58
CA HIS A 85 -7.32 2.21 -17.03
C HIS A 85 -6.21 1.17 -17.13
N SER A 86 -6.52 -0.11 -16.90
CA SER A 86 -5.53 -1.19 -16.82
C SER A 86 -4.34 -0.83 -15.92
N CYS A 87 -4.62 -0.18 -14.79
CA CYS A 87 -3.64 0.37 -13.86
C CYS A 87 -3.62 -0.46 -12.57
N HIS A 88 -2.43 -0.85 -12.12
CA HIS A 88 -2.27 -1.56 -10.85
C HIS A 88 -2.32 -0.55 -9.69
N VAL A 89 -3.25 -0.73 -8.76
CA VAL A 89 -3.43 0.20 -7.64
C VAL A 89 -3.02 -0.46 -6.33
N TRP A 90 -2.00 0.10 -5.68
CA TRP A 90 -1.66 -0.16 -4.29
C TRP A 90 -2.46 0.78 -3.41
N PHE A 91 -3.10 0.23 -2.38
CA PHE A 91 -3.91 0.99 -1.42
C PHE A 91 -3.47 0.61 -0.02
N VAL A 92 -2.72 1.50 0.63
CA VAL A 92 -2.08 1.24 1.93
C VAL A 92 -3.02 1.69 3.04
N ALA A 93 -3.34 0.78 3.95
CA ALA A 93 -4.26 1.03 5.05
C ALA A 93 -3.70 0.45 6.36
N HIS A 94 -3.91 1.18 7.45
CA HIS A 94 -3.44 0.78 8.77
C HIS A 94 -4.46 -0.12 9.48
N PRO A 95 -4.00 -1.10 10.27
CA PRO A 95 -4.88 -1.79 11.19
C PRO A 95 -5.43 -0.80 12.23
N ARG A 96 -6.65 -1.05 12.70
CA ARG A 96 -7.21 -0.38 13.89
C ARG A 96 -6.33 -0.68 15.10
N GLN A 97 -6.44 0.14 16.13
CA GLN A 97 -5.81 -0.16 17.41
C GLN A 97 -6.34 -1.50 17.96
N LEU A 98 -5.45 -2.47 18.12
CA LEU A 98 -5.76 -3.80 18.62
C LEU A 98 -5.61 -3.82 20.15
N HIS A 99 -6.72 -4.02 20.86
CA HIS A 99 -6.71 -4.16 22.32
C HIS A 99 -6.14 -5.52 22.71
N GLY A 100 -5.19 -5.54 23.65
CA GLY A 100 -4.56 -6.79 24.10
C GLY A 100 -3.71 -7.48 23.02
N TRP A 101 -3.18 -6.72 22.07
CA TRP A 101 -2.38 -7.26 20.98
C TRP A 101 -1.09 -7.91 21.49
N ALA A 102 -0.93 -9.21 21.20
CA ALA A 102 0.23 -10.01 21.63
C ALA A 102 1.45 -9.88 20.71
N GLY A 103 1.51 -8.85 19.85
CA GLY A 103 2.67 -8.60 18.97
C GLY A 103 2.66 -9.34 17.62
N GLY A 104 1.69 -10.24 17.37
CA GLY A 104 1.60 -11.02 16.13
C GLY A 104 1.07 -10.23 14.91
N PRO A 105 1.21 -10.75 13.68
CA PRO A 105 0.76 -10.06 12.48
C PRO A 105 -0.76 -9.80 12.50
N PRO A 106 -1.23 -8.59 12.11
CA PRO A 106 -2.66 -8.31 12.02
C PRO A 106 -3.32 -9.12 10.90
N ASN A 107 -4.63 -9.35 11.02
CA ASN A 107 -5.43 -9.88 9.93
C ASN A 107 -5.85 -8.73 8.98
N LEU A 108 -6.16 -9.05 7.73
CA LEU A 108 -6.78 -8.07 6.82
C LEU A 108 -8.14 -7.55 7.35
N TYR A 109 -8.83 -8.30 8.22
CA TYR A 109 -10.07 -7.86 8.88
C TYR A 109 -9.82 -6.79 9.94
N ASP A 110 -8.57 -6.60 10.35
CA ASP A 110 -8.19 -5.61 11.33
C ASP A 110 -7.98 -4.22 10.73
N ILE A 111 -8.08 -4.04 9.41
CA ILE A 111 -7.99 -2.72 8.78
C ILE A 111 -9.09 -1.80 9.32
N SER A 112 -8.71 -0.58 9.72
CA SER A 112 -9.66 0.39 10.27
C SER A 112 -10.74 0.78 9.26
N GLY A 113 -11.97 0.96 9.73
CA GLY A 113 -13.10 1.51 8.97
C GLY A 113 -14.03 0.49 8.31
N SER A 114 -13.55 -0.62 7.73
CA SER A 114 -14.46 -1.59 7.09
C SER A 114 -13.88 -2.97 6.74
N ALA A 115 -14.65 -4.04 6.90
CA ALA A 115 -14.33 -5.35 6.31
C ALA A 115 -14.34 -5.35 4.75
N HIS A 116 -14.83 -4.28 4.11
CA HIS A 116 -14.85 -4.18 2.65
C HIS A 116 -13.46 -4.13 2.00
N PHE A 117 -12.41 -3.78 2.74
CA PHE A 117 -11.03 -3.87 2.26
C PHE A 117 -10.73 -5.29 1.74
N ILE A 118 -11.00 -6.31 2.54
CA ILE A 118 -10.88 -7.71 2.11
C ILE A 118 -11.85 -8.03 1.00
N ASN A 119 -13.13 -7.65 1.13
CA ASN A 119 -14.14 -8.09 0.18
C ASN A 119 -13.84 -7.61 -1.25
N LYS A 120 -13.25 -6.41 -1.41
CA LYS A 120 -13.06 -5.76 -2.70
C LYS A 120 -11.65 -5.88 -3.27
N CYS A 121 -10.61 -6.03 -2.44
CA CYS A 121 -9.25 -6.18 -2.95
C CYS A 121 -9.10 -7.46 -3.79
N ASP A 122 -8.12 -7.43 -4.69
CA ASP A 122 -7.74 -8.60 -5.50
C ASP A 122 -6.62 -9.38 -4.83
N ASN A 123 -5.64 -8.68 -4.27
CA ASN A 123 -4.60 -9.23 -3.41
C ASN A 123 -4.61 -8.52 -2.06
N GLY A 124 -4.30 -9.26 -0.99
CA GLY A 124 -4.19 -8.70 0.34
C GLY A 124 -2.86 -9.11 0.96
N ILE A 125 -2.03 -8.12 1.25
CA ILE A 125 -0.67 -8.30 1.79
C ILE A 125 -0.62 -7.62 3.16
N VAL A 126 -0.03 -8.31 4.14
CA VAL A 126 0.25 -7.77 5.47
C VAL A 126 1.76 -7.71 5.65
N VAL A 127 2.26 -6.53 5.98
CA VAL A 127 3.66 -6.31 6.36
C VAL A 127 3.71 -6.24 7.89
N HIS A 128 4.45 -7.16 8.50
CA HIS A 128 4.59 -7.22 9.95
C HIS A 128 6.07 -7.20 10.34
N ARG A 129 6.39 -6.40 11.36
CA ARG A 129 7.73 -6.37 11.96
C ARG A 129 7.62 -6.80 13.40
N ASN A 130 8.51 -7.69 13.81
CA ASN A 130 8.66 -7.98 15.22
C ASN A 130 9.21 -6.74 15.95
N ARG A 131 8.64 -6.45 17.12
CA ARG A 131 9.07 -5.35 17.99
C ARG A 131 9.55 -5.85 19.36
N ASP A 132 9.42 -7.14 19.61
CA ASP A 132 9.80 -7.78 20.86
C ASP A 132 11.09 -8.59 20.65
N PRO A 133 12.23 -8.15 21.21
CA PRO A 133 13.50 -8.87 21.09
C PRO A 133 13.45 -10.30 21.63
N ASP A 134 12.57 -10.59 22.59
CA ASP A 134 12.44 -11.92 23.19
C ASP A 134 11.64 -12.86 22.27
N ALA A 135 10.84 -12.31 21.36
CA ALA A 135 10.03 -13.07 20.40
C ALA A 135 10.78 -13.42 19.10
N GLY A 136 11.95 -12.83 18.85
CA GLY A 136 12.78 -13.12 17.67
C GLY A 136 13.50 -11.90 17.08
N PRO A 137 14.10 -12.04 15.88
CA PRO A 137 14.86 -10.96 15.24
C PRO A 137 14.01 -9.71 14.99
N ILE A 138 14.54 -8.53 15.36
CA ILE A 138 13.86 -7.23 15.27
C ILE A 138 14.10 -6.49 13.95
N ASP A 139 15.02 -7.01 13.15
CA ASP A 139 15.39 -6.58 11.80
C ASP A 139 14.69 -7.43 10.74
N GLN A 140 14.11 -8.58 11.11
CA GLN A 140 13.32 -9.39 10.20
C GLN A 140 11.89 -8.82 10.03
N VAL A 141 11.46 -8.76 8.77
CA VAL A 141 10.11 -8.32 8.36
C VAL A 141 9.42 -9.46 7.64
N GLN A 142 8.20 -9.75 8.09
CA GLN A 142 7.36 -10.81 7.55
C GLN A 142 6.35 -10.22 6.57
N ILE A 143 6.33 -10.75 5.35
CA ILE A 143 5.40 -10.39 4.29
C ILE A 143 4.40 -11.54 4.15
N PHE A 144 3.15 -11.30 4.53
CA PHE A 144 2.09 -12.31 4.41
C PHE A 144 1.18 -11.99 3.23
N VAL A 145 1.13 -12.88 2.24
CA VAL A 145 0.10 -12.86 1.19
C VAL A 145 -1.13 -13.57 1.72
N ARG A 146 -2.06 -12.81 2.30
CA ARG A 146 -3.26 -13.33 2.97
C ARG A 146 -4.43 -13.55 2.01
N LYS A 147 -4.41 -12.93 0.83
CA LYS A 147 -5.44 -13.13 -0.19
C LYS A 147 -4.87 -13.02 -1.59
N VAL A 148 -5.29 -13.93 -2.47
CA VAL A 148 -5.14 -13.85 -3.92
C VAL A 148 -6.47 -14.23 -4.57
N ARG A 149 -7.09 -13.33 -5.34
CA ARG A 149 -8.37 -13.59 -6.01
C ARG A 149 -8.20 -14.39 -7.30
N ASN A 150 -7.19 -14.04 -8.11
CA ASN A 150 -6.95 -14.68 -9.39
C ASN A 150 -5.85 -15.75 -9.25
N LYS A 151 -6.18 -17.01 -9.49
CA LYS A 151 -5.22 -18.13 -9.38
C LYS A 151 -4.00 -17.97 -10.28
N VAL A 152 -4.12 -17.26 -11.41
CA VAL A 152 -3.01 -17.01 -12.33
C VAL A 152 -2.06 -15.94 -11.76
N ALA A 153 -2.52 -15.10 -10.81
CA ALA A 153 -1.69 -14.08 -10.18
C ALA A 153 -0.82 -14.62 -9.03
N GLY A 154 -1.08 -15.84 -8.55
CA GLY A 154 -0.28 -16.50 -7.51
C GLY A 154 -1.12 -17.25 -6.48
N THR A 155 -0.47 -17.54 -5.34
CA THR A 155 -1.06 -18.23 -4.19
C THR A 155 -0.83 -17.44 -2.91
N ILE A 156 -1.61 -17.76 -1.87
CA ILE A 156 -1.32 -17.30 -0.51
C ILE A 156 0.00 -17.90 -0.02
N GLY A 157 0.66 -17.21 0.90
CA GLY A 157 1.96 -17.63 1.42
C GLY A 157 2.61 -16.55 2.27
N GLU A 158 3.87 -16.77 2.61
CA GLU A 158 4.69 -15.84 3.38
C GLU A 158 6.10 -15.77 2.84
N ALA A 159 6.74 -14.62 3.04
CA ALA A 159 8.14 -14.37 2.74
C ALA A 159 8.76 -13.54 3.86
N PHE A 160 10.09 -13.60 3.96
CA PHE A 160 10.85 -12.87 4.96
C PHE A 160 11.83 -11.95 4.25
N LEU A 161 11.99 -10.74 4.79
CA LEU A 161 12.97 -9.75 4.36
C LEU A 161 13.75 -9.28 5.59
N LEU A 162 15.00 -8.86 5.39
CA LEU A 162 15.76 -8.11 6.40
C LEU A 162 15.56 -6.62 6.16
N TYR A 163 15.41 -5.85 7.23
CA TYR A 163 15.27 -4.40 7.19
C TYR A 163 16.50 -3.72 7.80
N ASP A 164 17.30 -3.12 6.94
CA ASP A 164 18.42 -2.29 7.37
C ASP A 164 17.87 -0.93 7.84
N ARG A 165 18.00 -0.68 9.15
CA ARG A 165 17.51 0.56 9.78
C ARG A 165 18.34 1.80 9.42
N VAL A 166 19.58 1.62 8.98
CA VAL A 166 20.48 2.72 8.61
C VAL A 166 20.13 3.23 7.22
N THR A 167 19.94 2.31 6.27
CA THR A 167 19.66 2.65 4.86
C THR A 167 18.17 2.70 4.53
N GLY A 168 17.32 2.10 5.36
CA GLY A 168 15.88 1.96 5.12
C GLY A 168 15.53 0.90 4.07
N GLN A 169 16.48 0.05 3.67
CA GLN A 169 16.30 -0.93 2.61
C GLN A 169 15.76 -2.27 3.14
N PHE A 170 15.00 -2.94 2.28
CA PHE A 170 14.60 -4.34 2.48
C PHE A 170 15.49 -5.25 1.63
N ILE A 171 16.04 -6.29 2.24
CA ILE A 171 17.02 -7.21 1.63
C ILE A 171 16.44 -8.63 1.68
N ASP A 172 16.59 -9.41 0.61
CA ASP A 172 16.21 -10.82 0.61
C ASP A 172 17.05 -11.59 1.64
N VAL A 173 16.41 -12.40 2.48
CA VAL A 173 17.10 -13.23 3.47
C VAL A 173 18.04 -14.21 2.78
N ASN A 174 17.72 -14.66 1.57
CA ASN A 174 18.57 -15.59 0.81
C ASN A 174 19.85 -14.93 0.28
N ASP A 175 19.83 -13.63 -0.01
CA ASP A 175 21.02 -12.90 -0.48
C ASP A 175 22.05 -12.69 0.64
N SER A 176 21.63 -12.73 1.91
CA SER A 176 22.53 -12.63 3.06
C SER A 176 23.40 -13.89 3.29
N SER A 177 23.08 -15.01 2.63
CA SER A 177 23.84 -16.28 2.72
C SER A 177 24.93 -16.43 1.65
N ARG A 178 25.14 -15.40 0.81
CA ARG A 178 26.17 -15.37 -0.24
C ARG A 178 27.36 -14.44 0.08
N GLY A 179 27.48 -13.98 1.32
CA GLY A 179 28.60 -13.18 1.84
C GLY A 179 29.62 -14.00 2.60
#